data_AF-A0A524GHI2-F1
#
_entry.id   AF-A0A524GHI2-F1
#
_cell.length_a   1.000
_cell.length_b   1.000
_cell.length_c   1.000
_cell.angle_alpha   90.00
_cell.angle_beta   90.00
_cell.angle_gamma   90.00
#
_symmetry.space_group_name_H-M   'P 1'
#
loop_
_entity.id
_entity.type
_entity.pdbx_description
1 polymer ?
#
loop_
_entity_poly.entity_id
_entity_poly.type
_entity_poly.pdbx_seq_one_letter_code
_entity_poly.pdbx_strand_id
1 'polypeptide(L)'
;RGNCPMPTHSQRSQTWLHLRGAGEVPAYQDLLTCLENSLHLTQDLLKRQDEAEIVLKSHIHPQFAEDAVRETARAVGHMFGAVLPAGTAVIIESLSLESIHIHDVCCRLETSLGAICSLH
;
A
#
# COMPACT_ATOMS: atom_id res chain seq x y z
N ARG A 1 -20.28 22.67 11.37
CA ARG A 1 -20.74 21.74 10.31
C ARG A 1 -19.64 20.70 10.19
N GLY A 2 -19.91 19.45 10.60
CA GLY A 2 -18.88 18.42 10.75
C GLY A 2 -18.23 18.05 9.41
N ASN A 3 -16.95 17.71 9.47
CA ASN A 3 -16.09 17.30 8.35
C ASN A 3 -16.59 15.94 7.77
N CYS A 4 -17.75 15.93 7.13
CA CYS A 4 -18.20 14.76 6.38
C CYS A 4 -17.39 14.72 5.06
N PRO A 5 -16.63 13.66 4.77
CA PRO A 5 -15.91 13.56 3.51
C PRO A 5 -16.89 13.67 2.33
N MET A 6 -16.48 14.37 1.28
CA MET A 6 -17.29 14.53 0.08
C MET A 6 -17.53 13.16 -0.56
N PRO A 7 -18.72 12.91 -1.16
CA PRO A 7 -18.99 11.67 -1.87
C PRO A 7 -17.92 11.42 -2.95
N THR A 8 -17.27 10.27 -2.86
CA THR A 8 -16.31 9.77 -3.85
C THR A 8 -16.61 8.30 -4.13
N HIS A 9 -16.12 7.78 -5.25
CA HIS A 9 -16.14 6.35 -5.50
C HIS A 9 -14.98 5.69 -4.76
N SER A 10 -15.16 4.41 -4.46
CA SER A 10 -14.12 3.53 -3.94
C SER A 10 -14.27 2.21 -4.67
N GLN A 11 -13.15 1.55 -4.92
CA GLN A 11 -13.14 0.26 -5.59
C GLN A 11 -12.07 -0.65 -4.99
N ARG A 12 -12.16 -1.91 -5.34
CA ARG A 12 -11.20 -2.91 -4.89
C ARG A 12 -9.89 -2.72 -5.65
N SER A 13 -8.79 -2.78 -4.92
CA SER A 13 -7.45 -2.85 -5.50
C SER A 13 -6.72 -4.11 -5.06
N GLN A 14 -5.73 -4.53 -5.85
CA GLN A 14 -4.78 -5.58 -5.51
C GLN A 14 -3.39 -4.98 -5.54
N THR A 15 -2.62 -5.16 -4.46
CA THR A 15 -1.24 -4.66 -4.38
C THR A 15 -0.30 -5.81 -4.08
N TRP A 16 0.78 -5.89 -4.83
CA TRP A 16 1.87 -6.85 -4.66
C TRP A 16 3.14 -6.13 -4.25
N LEU A 17 3.83 -6.68 -3.25
CA LEU A 17 5.17 -6.27 -2.83
C LEU A 17 6.13 -7.44 -3.05
N HIS A 18 7.15 -7.22 -3.87
CA HIS A 18 8.22 -8.17 -4.10
C HIS A 18 9.56 -7.60 -3.64
N LEU A 19 10.28 -8.38 -2.83
CA LEU A 19 11.66 -8.11 -2.45
C LEU A 19 12.56 -9.17 -3.09
N ARG A 20 13.62 -8.75 -3.80
CA ARG A 20 14.58 -9.65 -4.45
C ARG A 20 16.00 -9.30 -4.03
N GLY A 21 16.82 -10.32 -3.76
CA GLY A 21 18.21 -10.13 -3.36
C GLY A 21 18.37 -9.67 -1.91
N ALA A 22 17.34 -9.86 -1.07
CA ALA A 22 17.35 -9.52 0.36
C ALA A 22 18.36 -10.35 1.19
N GLY A 23 18.88 -11.45 0.62
CA GLY A 23 19.72 -12.41 1.34
C GLY A 23 18.87 -13.29 2.26
N GLU A 24 18.41 -12.72 3.37
CA GLU A 24 17.41 -13.33 4.26
C GLU A 24 16.01 -12.87 3.87
N VAL A 25 15.07 -13.81 3.84
CA VAL A 25 13.67 -13.53 3.51
C VAL A 25 12.98 -13.02 4.78
N PRO A 26 12.40 -11.80 4.79
CA PRO A 26 11.64 -11.30 5.92
C PRO A 26 10.49 -12.22 6.29
N ALA A 27 10.07 -12.21 7.55
CA ALA A 27 8.88 -12.94 7.94
C ALA A 27 7.66 -12.39 7.19
N TYR A 28 6.75 -13.27 6.78
CA TYR A 28 5.54 -12.85 6.06
C TYR A 28 4.70 -11.84 6.85
N GLN A 29 4.78 -11.88 8.18
CA GLN A 29 4.11 -10.95 9.10
C GLN A 29 4.64 -9.53 8.98
N ASP A 30 5.95 -9.37 8.78
CA ASP A 30 6.57 -8.05 8.58
C ASP A 30 6.13 -7.46 7.23
N LEU A 31 6.06 -8.31 6.19
CA LEU A 31 5.56 -7.90 4.87
C LEU A 31 4.08 -7.52 4.93
N LEU A 32 3.27 -8.27 5.67
CA LEU A 32 1.86 -7.95 5.87
C LEU A 32 1.70 -6.64 6.63
N THR A 33 2.44 -6.46 7.72
CA THR A 33 2.45 -5.21 8.52
C THR A 33 2.86 -4.01 7.66
N CYS A 34 3.82 -4.19 6.76
CA CYS A 34 4.23 -3.17 5.81
C CYS A 34 3.07 -2.74 4.90
N LEU A 35 2.29 -3.69 4.37
CA LEU A 35 1.13 -3.40 3.53
C LEU A 35 -0.03 -2.80 4.34
N GLU A 36 -0.30 -3.31 5.55
CA GLU A 36 -1.33 -2.80 6.46
C GLU A 36 -1.12 -1.34 6.87
N ASN A 37 0.15 -0.95 7.08
CA ASN A 37 0.51 0.43 7.40
C ASN A 37 0.37 1.37 6.20
N SER A 38 0.35 0.83 4.97
CA SER A 38 0.40 1.61 3.73
C SER A 38 -0.93 1.70 3.01
N LEU A 39 -1.82 0.72 3.20
CA LEU A 39 -3.03 0.52 2.39
C LEU A 39 -4.29 0.43 3.26
N HIS A 40 -5.44 0.68 2.63
CA HIS A 40 -6.74 0.38 3.21
C HIS A 40 -7.13 -1.07 2.89
N LEU A 41 -6.89 -1.99 3.82
CA LEU A 41 -7.20 -3.41 3.62
C LEU A 41 -8.68 -3.74 3.85
N THR A 42 -9.22 -4.55 2.95
CA THR A 42 -10.55 -5.16 3.09
C THR A 42 -10.46 -6.44 3.90
N GLN A 43 -11.51 -6.75 4.67
CA GLN A 43 -11.62 -7.99 5.46
C GLN A 43 -12.92 -8.72 5.13
N ASP A 44 -12.89 -10.06 5.20
CA ASP A 44 -14.05 -10.90 4.88
C ASP A 44 -15.21 -10.75 5.87
N LEU A 45 -14.89 -10.52 7.15
CA LEU A 45 -15.87 -10.41 8.22
C LEU A 45 -15.62 -9.15 9.03
N LEU A 46 -16.52 -8.17 8.91
CA LEU A 46 -16.47 -6.90 9.63
C LEU A 46 -17.70 -6.76 10.54
N LYS A 47 -17.50 -6.24 11.76
CA LYS A 47 -18.63 -5.71 12.55
C LYS A 47 -18.98 -4.32 12.02
N ARG A 48 -20.18 -3.82 12.36
CA ARG A 48 -20.65 -2.50 11.92
C ARG A 48 -19.69 -1.36 12.28
N GLN A 49 -19.02 -1.44 13.43
CA GLN A 49 -18.06 -0.43 13.86
C GLN A 49 -16.79 -0.48 12.99
N ASP A 50 -16.27 -1.68 12.76
CA ASP A 50 -15.08 -1.91 11.92
C ASP A 50 -15.31 -1.47 10.47
N GLU A 51 -16.49 -1.79 9.91
CA GLU A 51 -16.89 -1.35 8.57
C GLU A 51 -16.93 0.18 8.48
N ALA A 52 -17.55 0.84 9.47
CA ALA A 52 -17.62 2.29 9.51
C ALA A 52 -16.23 2.94 9.62
N GLU A 53 -15.32 2.35 10.40
CA GLU A 53 -13.96 2.85 10.56
C GLU A 53 -13.15 2.71 9.26
N ILE A 54 -13.19 1.55 8.61
CA ILE A 54 -12.48 1.31 7.34
C ILE A 54 -12.99 2.27 6.25
N VAL A 55 -14.32 2.41 6.13
CA VAL A 55 -14.93 3.33 5.16
C VAL A 55 -14.54 4.78 5.45
N LEU A 56 -14.60 5.21 6.72
CA LEU A 56 -14.23 6.58 7.08
C LEU A 56 -12.74 6.85 6.82
N LYS A 57 -11.86 5.91 7.18
CA LYS A 57 -10.42 6.05 6.99
C LYS A 57 -10.06 6.18 5.50
N SER A 58 -10.68 5.37 4.64
CA SER A 58 -10.43 5.42 3.19
C SER A 58 -10.92 6.72 2.55
N HIS A 59 -11.99 7.32 3.08
CA HIS A 59 -12.53 8.59 2.59
C HIS A 59 -11.80 9.82 3.13
N ILE A 60 -11.19 9.73 4.33
CA ILE A 60 -10.35 10.81 4.87
C ILE A 60 -8.97 10.82 4.19
N HIS A 61 -8.42 9.64 3.88
CA HIS A 61 -7.11 9.49 3.23
C HIS A 61 -7.24 8.67 1.93
N PRO A 62 -7.93 9.20 0.89
CA PRO A 62 -8.04 8.50 -0.37
C PRO A 62 -6.66 8.32 -1.00
N GLN A 63 -6.46 7.19 -1.69
CA GLN A 63 -5.20 6.86 -2.35
C GLN A 63 -5.47 6.58 -3.83
N PHE A 64 -4.74 7.25 -4.72
CA PHE A 64 -4.61 6.78 -6.10
C PHE A 64 -3.69 5.55 -6.15
N ALA A 65 -3.63 4.85 -7.29
CA ALA A 65 -2.73 3.71 -7.47
C ALA A 65 -1.25 4.12 -7.27
N GLU A 66 -0.90 5.34 -7.68
CA GLU A 66 0.41 5.97 -7.47
C GLU A 66 0.71 6.22 -5.99
N ASP A 67 -0.29 6.58 -5.19
CA ASP A 67 -0.12 6.79 -3.75
C ASP A 67 0.07 5.45 -3.04
N ALA A 68 -0.69 4.42 -3.44
CA ALA A 68 -0.57 3.07 -2.89
C ALA A 68 0.86 2.51 -3.07
N VAL A 69 1.46 2.66 -4.27
CA VAL A 69 2.84 2.21 -4.49
C VAL A 69 3.86 3.06 -3.72
N ARG A 70 3.62 4.38 -3.60
CA ARG A 70 4.53 5.32 -2.93
C ARG A 70 4.56 5.13 -1.43
N GLU A 71 3.40 4.99 -0.80
CA GLU A 71 3.32 4.76 0.65
C GLU A 71 3.83 3.37 1.01
N THR A 72 3.58 2.36 0.17
CA THR A 72 4.19 1.02 0.34
C THR A 72 5.72 1.10 0.27
N ALA A 73 6.28 1.85 -0.68
CA ALA A 73 7.73 2.03 -0.77
C ALA A 73 8.30 2.74 0.47
N ARG A 74 7.63 3.79 0.96
CA ARG A 74 8.02 4.49 2.18
C ARG A 74 8.01 3.53 3.39
N ALA A 75 6.96 2.73 3.55
CA ALA A 75 6.89 1.73 4.63
C ALA A 75 8.01 0.68 4.51
N VAL A 76 8.32 0.20 3.30
CA VAL A 76 9.46 -0.70 3.06
C VAL A 76 10.77 -0.07 3.51
N GLY A 77 11.02 1.19 3.15
CA GLY A 77 12.22 1.92 3.60
C GLY A 77 12.31 2.03 5.12
N HIS A 78 11.20 2.36 5.78
CA HIS A 78 11.17 2.49 7.24
C HIS A 78 11.37 1.15 7.98
N MET A 79 10.74 0.08 7.51
CA MET A 79 10.76 -1.22 8.19
C MET A 79 12.02 -2.03 7.87
N PHE A 80 12.49 -1.98 6.62
CA PHE A 80 13.54 -2.88 6.15
C PHE A 80 14.88 -2.19 5.89
N GLY A 81 14.92 -0.86 5.83
CA GLY A 81 16.13 -0.09 5.47
C GLY A 81 17.36 -0.34 6.36
N ALA A 82 17.15 -0.68 7.63
CA ALA A 82 18.22 -0.96 8.59
C ALA A 82 18.65 -2.43 8.65
N VAL A 83 17.83 -3.35 8.10
CA VAL A 83 18.02 -4.80 8.26
C VAL A 83 18.35 -5.52 6.95
N LEU A 84 17.90 -5.00 5.81
CA LEU A 84 18.16 -5.59 4.50
C LEU A 84 19.26 -4.84 3.74
N PRO A 85 19.97 -5.50 2.82
CA PRO A 85 20.99 -4.84 1.99
C PRO A 85 20.40 -3.70 1.15
N ALA A 86 21.12 -2.59 1.01
CA ALA A 86 20.69 -1.46 0.18
C ALA A 86 20.45 -1.83 -1.30
N GLY A 87 21.14 -2.87 -1.80
CA GLY A 87 20.95 -3.41 -3.14
C GLY A 87 19.69 -4.28 -3.33
N THR A 88 18.90 -4.50 -2.27
CA THR A 88 17.63 -5.24 -2.37
C THR A 88 16.71 -4.55 -3.36
N ALA A 89 16.30 -5.28 -4.41
CA ALA A 89 15.33 -4.77 -5.37
C ALA A 89 13.93 -4.84 -4.76
N VAL A 90 13.21 -3.72 -4.86
CA VAL A 90 11.85 -3.53 -4.37
C VAL A 90 10.97 -3.28 -5.58
N ILE A 91 9.99 -4.16 -5.80
CA ILE A 91 9.00 -4.03 -6.87
C ILE A 91 7.63 -4.02 -6.23
N ILE A 92 6.88 -2.94 -6.47
CA ILE A 92 5.52 -2.77 -5.95
C ILE A 92 4.61 -2.53 -7.14
N GLU A 93 3.52 -3.28 -7.22
CA GLU A 93 2.51 -3.15 -8.27
C GLU A 93 1.14 -3.02 -7.60
N SER A 94 0.34 -2.04 -8.02
CA SER A 94 -1.02 -1.84 -7.55
C SER A 94 -1.97 -1.77 -8.74
N LEU A 95 -2.97 -2.64 -8.75
CA LEU A 95 -4.04 -2.73 -9.73
C LEU A 95 -5.35 -2.31 -9.09
N SER A 96 -5.89 -1.16 -9.51
CA SER A 96 -7.22 -0.66 -9.14
C SER A 96 -8.25 -1.20 -10.13
N LEU A 97 -9.23 -1.94 -9.61
CA LEU A 97 -10.30 -2.54 -10.41
C LEU A 97 -11.44 -1.54 -10.56
N GLU A 98 -11.37 -0.71 -11.60
CA GLU A 98 -12.19 0.49 -11.70
C GLU A 98 -13.68 0.17 -11.83
N SER A 99 -14.49 0.82 -11.00
CA SER A 99 -15.95 0.59 -10.97
C SER A 99 -16.73 1.51 -11.93
N ILE A 100 -16.15 2.66 -12.29
CA ILE A 100 -16.75 3.69 -13.14
C ILE A 100 -16.06 3.83 -14.51
N HIS A 101 -15.01 3.04 -14.77
CA HIS A 101 -14.28 3.01 -16.02
C HIS A 101 -14.33 1.62 -16.65
N ILE A 102 -14.08 1.54 -17.96
CA ILE A 102 -14.09 0.28 -18.73
C ILE A 102 -12.74 -0.45 -18.72
N HIS A 103 -11.77 0.07 -17.96
CA HIS A 103 -10.42 -0.44 -17.86
C HIS A 103 -9.92 -0.26 -16.43
N ASP A 104 -9.05 -1.16 -16.00
CA ASP A 104 -8.38 -1.06 -14.70
C ASP A 104 -7.18 -0.11 -14.78
N VAL A 105 -6.79 0.45 -13.64
CA VAL A 105 -5.61 1.31 -13.52
C VAL A 105 -4.48 0.53 -12.83
N CYS A 106 -3.33 0.43 -13.49
CA CYS A 106 -2.14 -0.21 -12.93
C CYS A 106 -1.04 0.83 -12.70
N CYS A 107 -0.46 0.81 -11.51
CA CYS A 107 0.76 1.54 -11.19
C CYS A 107 1.83 0.57 -10.71
N ARG A 108 3.07 0.77 -11.19
CA ARG A 108 4.22 -0.05 -10.81
C ARG A 108 5.43 0.81 -10.47
N LEU A 109 6.08 0.48 -9.37
CA LEU A 109 7.33 1.07 -8.93
C LEU A 109 8.40 -0.03 -8.82
N GLU A 110 9.52 0.17 -9.48
CA GLU A 110 10.69 -0.71 -9.42
C GLU A 110 11.91 0.12 -9.02
N THR A 111 12.52 -0.21 -7.88
CA THR A 111 13.61 0.57 -7.28
C THR A 111 14.49 -0.31 -6.40
N SER A 112 15.53 0.26 -5.78
CA SER A 112 16.32 -0.39 -4.74
C SER A 112 15.97 0.17 -3.36
N LEU A 113 16.17 -0.64 -2.32
CA LEU A 113 15.99 -0.21 -0.94
C LEU A 113 16.87 0.99 -0.59
N GLY A 114 18.11 1.01 -1.06
CA GLY A 114 19.03 2.13 -0.88
C GLY A 114 18.50 3.43 -1.50
N ALA A 115 17.89 3.36 -2.68
CA ALA A 115 17.30 4.53 -3.33
C ALA A 115 16.09 5.06 -2.54
N ILE A 116 15.24 4.17 -2.02
CA ILE A 116 14.13 4.55 -1.13
C ILE A 116 14.66 5.30 0.11
N CYS A 117 15.68 4.73 0.78
CA CYS A 117 16.23 5.30 2.00
C CYS A 117 16.98 6.63 1.76
N SER A 118 17.50 6.88 0.55
CA SER A 118 18.22 8.13 0.24
C SER A 118 17.31 9.35 0.01
N LEU A 119 15.99 9.15 -0.11
CA LEU A 119 15.02 10.23 -0.35
C LEU A 119 14.53 10.89 0.94
N HIS A 120 15.04 10.47 2.10
CA HIS A 120 14.69 10.89 3.45
C HIS A 120 15.95 11.35 4.20
#